data_AF-A0A932V5A8-F1
#
_entry.id   AF-A0A932V5A8-F1
#
_cell.length_a   1.000
_cell.length_b   1.000
_cell.length_c   1.000
_cell.angle_alpha   90.00
_cell.angle_beta   90.00
_cell.angle_gamma   90.00
#
_symmetry.space_group_name_H-M   'P 1'
#
loop_
_entity.id
_entity.type
_entity.pdbx_description
1 polymer ?
#
loop_
_entity_poly.entity_id
_entity_poly.type
_entity_poly.pdbx_seq_one_letter_code
_entity_poly.pdbx_strand_id
1 'polypeptide(L)' 'MIQKMKGFWVVMSEKTGRVFGRYKTKPKAVHRLQQVEFFKHLKAGTIKPKLRKPNLAR' A
#
# COMPACT_ATOMS: atom_id res chain seq x y z
N MET A 1 6.30 -7.52 1.56
CA MET A 1 7.26 -7.96 0.52
C MET A 1 6.71 -7.84 -0.91
N ILE A 2 7.61 -7.85 -1.90
CA ILE A 2 7.28 -7.95 -3.34
C ILE A 2 7.92 -9.22 -3.88
N GLN A 3 7.16 -10.01 -4.67
CA GLN A 3 7.64 -11.24 -5.28
C GLN A 3 7.32 -11.24 -6.78
N LYS A 4 8.24 -11.75 -7.62
CA LYS A 4 8.03 -11.87 -9.06
C LYS A 4 7.41 -13.24 -9.37
N MET A 5 6.20 -13.28 -9.92
CA MET A 5 5.49 -14.51 -10.28
C MET A 5 4.94 -14.41 -11.71
N LYS A 6 5.27 -15.37 -12.57
CA LYS A 6 4.72 -15.51 -13.94
C LYS A 6 4.71 -14.19 -14.74
N GLY A 7 5.78 -13.39 -14.62
CA GLY A 7 5.90 -12.10 -15.31
C GLY A 7 5.27 -10.89 -14.60
N PHE A 8 4.63 -11.08 -13.44
CA PHE A 8 4.04 -10.01 -12.63
C PHE A 8 4.80 -9.80 -11.32
N TRP A 9 4.74 -8.58 -10.81
CA TRP A 9 5.21 -8.19 -9.48
C TRP A 9 4.03 -8.21 -8.51
N VAL A 10 4.06 -9.14 -7.58
CA VAL A 10 3.02 -9.39 -6.58
C VAL A 10 3.42 -8.75 -5.26
N VAL A 11 2.56 -7.93 -4.68
CA VAL A 11 2.75 -7.39 -3.33
C VAL A 11 2.06 -8.32 -2.34
N MET A 12 2.79 -8.82 -1.35
CA MET A 12 2.30 -9.81 -0.40
C MET A 12 2.66 -9.44 1.05
N SER A 13 1.82 -9.91 1.97
CA SER A 13 2.09 -9.88 3.42
C SER A 13 3.14 -10.93 3.77
N GLU A 14 4.16 -10.52 4.51
CA GLU A 14 5.18 -11.44 5.03
C GLU A 14 4.62 -12.38 6.10
N LYS A 15 3.68 -11.90 6.92
CA LYS A 15 3.14 -12.67 8.04
C LYS A 15 2.02 -13.61 7.65
N THR A 16 1.19 -13.22 6.68
CA THR A 16 -0.04 -13.96 6.35
C THR A 16 -0.05 -14.54 4.94
N GLY A 17 0.95 -14.23 4.12
CA GLY A 17 0.97 -14.62 2.70
C GLY A 17 -0.14 -14.00 1.86
N ARG A 18 -0.98 -13.11 2.42
CA ARG A 18 -2.06 -12.45 1.69
C ARG A 18 -1.54 -11.58 0.56
N VAL A 19 -2.20 -11.64 -0.59
CA VAL A 19 -1.88 -10.83 -1.76
C VAL A 19 -2.59 -9.48 -1.66
N PHE A 20 -1.82 -8.39 -1.71
CA PHE A 20 -2.32 -7.00 -1.70
C PHE A 20 -2.47 -6.40 -3.09
N GLY A 21 -1.90 -7.03 -4.11
CA GLY A 21 -2.03 -6.62 -5.51
C GLY A 21 -1.03 -7.31 -6.44
N ARG A 22 -1.35 -7.32 -7.74
CA ARG A 22 -0.51 -7.81 -8.83
C ARG A 22 -0.28 -6.70 -9.85
N TYR A 23 0.97 -6.50 -10.25
CA TYR A 23 1.37 -5.38 -11.12
C TYR A 23 2.29 -5.86 -12.23
N LYS A 24 2.15 -5.29 -13.43
CA LYS A 24 3.05 -5.60 -14.57
C LYS A 24 4.46 -5.04 -14.36
N THR A 25 4.61 -3.94 -13.63
CA THR A 25 5.88 -3.24 -13.46
C THR A 25 6.31 -3.17 -12.00
N LYS A 26 7.63 -3.27 -11.77
CA LYS A 26 8.24 -3.18 -10.43
C LYS A 26 7.90 -1.85 -9.71
N PRO A 27 7.95 -0.67 -10.37
CA PRO A 27 7.64 0.60 -9.71
C PRO A 27 6.22 0.68 -9.15
N LYS A 28 5.22 0.12 -9.86
CA LYS A 28 3.83 0.09 -9.36
C LYS A 28 3.69 -0.79 -8.12
N ALA A 29 4.39 -1.93 -8.08
CA ALA A 29 4.41 -2.79 -6.90
C ALA A 29 5.09 -2.10 -5.71
N VAL A 30 6.18 -1.36 -5.93
CA VAL A 30 6.86 -0.58 -4.89
C VAL A 30 5.94 0.51 -4.34
N HIS A 31 5.27 1.27 -5.20
CA HIS A 31 4.32 2.29 -4.77
C HIS A 31 3.18 1.70 -3.93
N ARG A 32 2.67 0.52 -4.31
CA ARG A 32 1.66 -0.18 -3.50
C ARG A 32 2.22 -0.62 -2.15
N LEU A 33 3.46 -1.12 -2.10
CA LEU A 33 4.09 -1.51 -0.84
C LEU A 33 4.22 -0.30 0.10
N GLN A 34 4.63 0.87 -0.42
CA GLN A 34 4.69 2.11 0.35
C GLN A 34 3.34 2.51 0.93
N GLN A 35 2.25 2.39 0.16
CA GLN A 35 0.90 2.63 0.68
C GLN A 35 0.54 1.68 1.83
N VAL A 36 0.83 0.39 1.67
CA VAL A 36 0.53 -0.62 2.71
C VAL A 36 1.32 -0.32 3.99
N GLU A 37 2.61 0.01 3.87
CA GLU A 37 3.43 0.39 5.01
C GLU A 37 2.95 1.70 5.64
N PHE A 38 2.54 2.70 4.86
CA PHE A 38 1.95 3.94 5.39
C PHE A 38 0.72 3.66 6.27
N PHE A 39 -0.24 2.87 5.79
CA PHE A 39 -1.43 2.53 6.57
C PHE A 39 -1.15 1.65 7.78
N LYS A 40 -0.12 0.79 7.71
CA LYS A 40 0.34 -0.05 8.82
C LYS A 40 0.89 0.82 9.95
N HIS A 41 1.71 1.82 9.64
CA HIS A 41 2.23 2.76 10.62
C HIS A 41 1.15 3.71 11.15
N LEU A 42 0.19 4.14 10.31
CA LEU A 42 -0.96 4.93 10.77
C LEU A 42 -1.86 4.17 11.75
N LYS A 43 -2.08 2.86 11.55
CA LYS A 43 -2.86 2.04 12.48
C LYS A 43 -2.14 1.77 13.80
N ALA A 44 -0.81 1.72 13.78
CA ALA A 44 0.01 1.39 14.94
C ALA A 44 0.27 2.60 15.87
N GLY A 45 0.10 3.84 15.38
CA GLY A 45 0.28 5.04 16.19
C GLY A 45 -0.67 6.17 15.77
N THR A 46 -1.66 6.44 16.61
CA THR A 46 -2.02 7.79 17.10
C THR A 46 -1.51 9.01 16.30
N ILE A 47 -1.87 9.14 15.04
CA ILE A 47 -1.93 10.44 14.37
C ILE A 47 -3.31 10.51 13.72
N LYS A 48 -4.28 11.16 14.39
CA LYS A 48 -5.51 11.58 13.72
C LYS A 48 -5.04 12.50 12.59
N PRO A 49 -5.12 12.11 11.30
CA PRO A 49 -4.86 13.09 10.26
C PRO A 49 -5.84 14.22 10.52
N LYS A 50 -5.36 15.47 10.66
CA LYS A 50 -6.23 16.63 10.47
C LYS A 50 -6.77 16.44 9.06
N LEU A 51 -7.97 15.88 8.94
CA LEU A 51 -8.74 15.87 7.71
C LEU A 51 -8.90 17.35 7.37
N ARG A 52 -7.96 17.89 6.59
CA ARG A 52 -8.18 19.13 5.87
C ARG A 52 -9.25 18.73 4.87
N LYS A 53 -10.51 18.95 5.23
CA LYS A 53 -11.62 18.85 4.29
C LYS A 53 -11.23 19.79 3.15
N PRO A 54 -10.91 19.31 1.93
CA PRO A 54 -10.89 20.24 0.82
C PRO A 54 -12.30 20.82 0.78
N ASN A 55 -12.41 22.15 0.82
CA ASN A 55 -13.67 22.80 0.52
C ASN A 55 -14.06 22.33 -0.88
N LEU A 56 -14.92 21.32 -0.97
CA LEU A 56 -15.78 21.10 -2.11
C LEU A 56 -16.77 22.26 -2.10
N ALA A 57 -16.28 23.44 -2.51
CA ALA A 57 -17.15 24.49 -2.99
C ALA A 57 -17.79 23.94 -4.27
N ARG A 58 -19.12 24.07 -4.29
CA ARG A 58 -20.07 23.54 -5.27
C ARG A 58 -19.74 23.93 -6.71
#